data_AF-A0A2V5YTA5-F1
#
_entry.id   AF-A0A2V5YTA5-F1
#
_cell.length_a   1.000
_cell.length_b   1.000
_cell.length_c   1.000
_cell.angle_alpha   90.00
_cell.angle_beta   90.00
_cell.angle_gamma   90.00
#
_symmetry.space_group_name_H-M   'P 1'
#
loop_
_entity.id
_entity.type
_entity.pdbx_description
1 polymer ?
#
loop_
_entity_poly.entity_id
_entity_poly.type
_entity_poly.pdbx_seq_one_letter_code
_entity_poly.pdbx_strand_id
1 'polypeptide(L)'
;RFEPSGFTKNSDIRHATSITDYVFRWLGCQFIKGYKEATSPNRGQPDLPLKEIAEIEKKAVNRPVSDLARTAEKEVIDVITNHPPGDSESGRQNGNGGGYAYRVTVALGSIFMGITCSVCGSDKVIRAGACGVCTECGTSQGCS
;
A
#
# COMPACT_ATOMS: atom_id res chain seq x y z
N ARG A 1 31.38 9.67 13.12
CA ARG A 1 29.97 10.13 13.08
C ARG A 1 29.62 10.56 14.49
N PHE A 2 29.44 11.86 14.72
CA PHE A 2 29.23 12.41 16.06
C PHE A 2 27.75 12.46 16.38
N GLU A 3 27.36 11.74 17.43
CA GLU A 3 26.03 11.80 18.05
C GLU A 3 25.73 13.24 18.54
N PRO A 4 24.51 13.78 18.33
CA PRO A 4 23.34 13.15 17.74
C PRO A 4 23.39 13.19 16.21
N SER A 5 23.39 12.01 15.59
CA SER A 5 23.09 11.86 14.17
C SER A 5 21.77 11.11 14.05
N GLY A 6 20.72 11.77 13.59
CA GLY A 6 19.37 11.22 13.52
C GLY A 6 18.33 12.10 14.21
N PHE A 7 17.32 11.47 14.79
CA PHE A 7 16.20 12.16 15.41
C PHE A 7 16.58 12.77 16.77
N THR A 8 16.22 14.03 16.98
CA THR A 8 16.45 14.73 18.26
C THR A 8 15.14 14.88 19.02
N LYS A 9 15.23 15.12 20.34
CA LYS A 9 14.08 15.38 21.22
C LYS A 9 13.52 16.80 21.07
N ASN A 10 14.20 17.68 20.33
CA ASN A 10 13.79 19.07 20.15
C ASN A 10 12.72 19.18 19.05
N SER A 11 11.56 19.73 19.38
CA SER A 11 10.45 19.92 18.44
C SER A 11 10.82 20.82 17.25
N ASP A 12 11.67 21.83 17.49
CA ASP A 12 12.10 22.76 16.45
C ASP A 12 13.17 22.16 15.51
N ILE A 13 13.91 21.14 15.96
CA ILE A 13 15.03 20.52 15.25
C ILE A 13 14.89 19.00 15.31
N ARG A 14 13.84 18.45 14.67
CA ARG A 14 13.50 17.02 14.77
C ARG A 14 14.57 16.06 14.23
N HIS A 15 15.41 16.52 13.30
CA HIS A 15 16.47 15.72 12.70
C HIS A 15 17.75 16.54 12.55
N ALA A 16 18.90 15.98 12.95
CA ALA A 16 20.23 16.56 12.76
C ALA A 16 21.21 15.55 12.16
N THR A 17 22.10 16.02 11.29
CA THR A 17 23.08 15.17 10.59
C THR A 17 24.37 14.96 11.38
N SER A 18 24.64 15.85 12.34
CA SER A 18 25.80 15.84 13.23
C SER A 18 25.55 16.73 14.47
N ILE A 19 26.39 16.61 15.49
CA ILE A 19 26.36 17.50 16.67
C ILE A 19 26.55 18.98 16.30
N THR A 20 27.46 19.28 15.37
CA THR A 20 27.73 20.66 14.94
C THR A 20 26.51 21.25 14.24
N ASP A 21 25.87 20.50 13.34
CA ASP A 21 24.60 20.86 12.71
C ASP A 21 23.52 21.19 13.75
N TYR A 22 23.37 20.34 14.77
CA TYR A 22 22.42 20.58 15.86
C TYR A 22 22.71 21.88 16.62
N VAL A 23 23.97 22.11 17.01
CA VAL A 23 24.37 23.30 17.79
C VAL A 23 24.14 24.59 16.98
N PHE A 24 24.56 24.65 15.72
CA PHE A 24 24.38 25.85 14.91
C PHE A 24 22.90 26.15 14.64
N ARG A 25 22.08 25.13 14.38
CA ARG A 25 20.63 25.33 14.22
C ARG A 25 19.98 25.76 15.53
N TRP A 26 20.42 25.22 16.66
CA TRP A 26 19.93 25.64 17.98
C TRP A 26 20.29 27.10 18.29
N LEU A 27 21.54 27.50 18.02
CA LEU A 27 21.97 28.89 18.14
C LEU A 27 21.17 29.81 17.20
N GLY A 28 20.93 29.37 15.96
CA GLY A 28 20.08 30.09 15.01
C GLY A 28 18.68 30.33 15.55
N CYS A 29 18.03 29.28 16.08
CA CYS A 29 16.70 29.39 16.70
C CYS A 29 16.67 30.31 17.93
N GLN A 30 17.78 30.42 18.67
CA GLN A 30 17.83 31.21 19.91
C GLN A 30 18.16 32.69 19.68
N PHE A 31 19.04 32.98 18.72
CA PHE A 31 19.64 34.33 18.58
C PHE A 31 19.24 35.05 17.29
N ILE A 32 18.79 34.33 16.26
CA ILE A 32 18.40 34.94 14.98
C ILE A 32 16.88 35.07 14.93
N LYS A 33 16.39 36.32 14.95
CA LYS A 33 14.96 36.64 14.82
C LYS A 33 14.43 36.09 13.49
N GLY A 34 13.31 35.36 13.51
CA GLY A 34 12.69 34.80 12.31
C GLY A 34 13.25 33.44 11.85
N TYR A 35 14.39 32.99 12.39
CA TYR A 35 15.04 31.76 11.95
C TYR A 35 14.25 30.50 12.37
N LYS A 36 13.73 30.51 13.60
CA LYS A 36 12.91 29.42 14.13
C LYS A 36 11.63 29.23 13.32
N GLU A 37 10.95 30.32 12.98
CA GLU A 37 9.71 30.32 12.20
C GLU A 37 9.95 29.91 10.74
N ALA A 38 11.13 30.23 10.19
CA ALA A 38 11.50 29.84 8.83
C ALA A 38 11.88 28.36 8.70
N THR A 39 12.47 27.79 9.75
CA THR A 39 13.16 26.49 9.70
C THR A 39 12.43 25.38 10.48
N SER A 40 11.50 25.72 11.38
CA SER A 40 10.79 24.73 12.18
C SER A 40 9.99 23.77 11.28
N PRO A 41 10.03 22.46 11.53
CA PRO A 41 9.21 21.49 10.80
C PRO A 41 7.71 21.68 11.04
N ASN A 42 7.33 22.46 12.05
CA ASN A 42 5.96 22.85 12.33
C ASN A 42 5.59 24.18 11.67
N ARG A 43 6.41 24.66 10.72
CA ARG A 43 6.01 25.67 9.75
C ARG A 43 4.84 25.06 8.99
N GLY A 44 3.63 25.34 9.47
CA GLY A 44 2.39 24.98 8.81
C GLY A 44 2.62 25.25 7.33
N GLN A 45 2.62 24.16 6.56
CA GLN A 45 2.72 24.26 5.12
C GLN A 45 1.75 25.36 4.74
N PRO A 46 2.19 26.45 4.07
CA PRO A 46 1.24 27.47 3.68
C PRO A 46 0.17 26.70 2.93
N ASP A 47 -1.04 26.65 3.51
CA ASP A 47 -2.20 26.10 2.84
C ASP A 47 -2.39 27.04 1.66
N LEU A 48 -1.71 26.75 0.55
CA LEU A 48 -2.05 27.34 -0.72
C LEU A 48 -3.51 26.96 -0.87
N PRO A 49 -4.43 27.93 -0.89
CA PRO A 49 -5.85 27.64 -0.96
C PRO A 49 -6.14 27.11 -2.36
N LEU A 50 -5.85 25.83 -2.57
CA LEU A 50 -6.14 25.06 -3.76
C LEU A 50 -7.63 24.74 -3.72
N LYS A 51 -8.45 25.78 -3.85
CA LYS A 51 -9.91 25.68 -3.97
C LYS A 51 -10.31 24.72 -5.10
N GLU A 52 -9.47 24.65 -6.14
CA GLU A 52 -9.64 23.79 -7.30
C GLU A 52 -9.57 22.29 -6.97
N ILE A 53 -8.79 21.85 -5.97
CA ILE A 53 -8.69 20.41 -5.64
C ILE A 53 -10.00 19.91 -5.01
N ALA A 54 -10.58 20.69 -4.08
CA ALA A 54 -11.84 20.34 -3.45
C ALA A 54 -13.02 20.30 -4.45
N GLU A 55 -12.96 21.11 -5.51
CA GLU A 55 -13.95 21.10 -6.60
C GLU A 55 -13.77 19.90 -7.54
N ILE A 56 -12.52 19.53 -7.85
CA ILE A 56 -12.20 18.34 -8.65
C ILE A 56 -12.61 17.06 -7.91
N GLU A 57 -12.38 16.96 -6.59
CA GLU A 57 -12.79 15.82 -5.77
C GLU A 57 -14.32 15.67 -5.74
N LYS A 58 -15.07 16.77 -5.55
CA LYS A 58 -16.55 16.75 -5.60
C LYS A 58 -17.08 16.32 -6.97
N LYS A 59 -16.37 16.64 -8.06
CA LYS A 59 -16.72 16.23 -9.43
C LYS A 59 -16.32 14.78 -9.74
N ALA A 60 -15.41 14.20 -8.97
CA ALA A 60 -14.97 12.81 -9.10
C ALA A 60 -15.86 11.85 -8.27
N VAL A 61 -16.43 12.32 -7.15
CA VAL A 61 -17.43 11.56 -6.39
C VAL A 61 -18.72 11.42 -7.23
N ASN A 62 -19.19 10.18 -7.41
CA ASN A 62 -20.38 9.83 -8.20
C ASN A 62 -20.32 10.16 -9.70
N ARG A 63 -19.15 10.16 -10.34
CA ARG A 63 -19.12 10.08 -11.81
C ARG A 63 -19.64 8.70 -12.24
N PRO A 64 -20.70 8.61 -13.07
CA PRO A 64 -21.10 7.34 -13.67
C PRO A 64 -19.97 6.85 -14.58
N VAL A 65 -19.42 5.67 -14.26
CA VAL A 65 -18.42 5.01 -15.10
C VAL A 65 -19.11 4.57 -16.39
N SER A 66 -18.84 5.27 -17.49
CA SER A 66 -19.43 4.99 -18.82
C SER A 66 -18.97 3.67 -19.42
N ASP A 67 -17.79 3.18 -19.00
CA ASP A 67 -17.14 2.03 -19.62
C ASP A 67 -17.50 0.70 -18.93
N LEU A 68 -18.34 0.74 -17.90
CA LEU A 68 -19.00 -0.44 -17.37
C LEU A 68 -20.36 -0.53 -18.08
N ALA A 69 -20.46 -1.42 -19.06
CA ALA A 69 -21.76 -1.84 -19.57
C ALA A 69 -22.60 -2.29 -18.36
N ARG A 70 -23.68 -1.55 -18.06
CA ARG A 70 -24.74 -2.06 -17.21
C ARG A 70 -25.36 -3.22 -17.99
N THR A 71 -24.85 -4.43 -17.82
CA THR A 71 -25.59 -5.61 -18.23
C THR A 71 -26.88 -5.57 -17.42
N ALA A 72 -27.98 -5.33 -18.13
CA ALA A 72 -29.31 -5.40 -17.57
C ALA A 72 -29.62 -6.87 -17.31
N GLU A 73 -28.98 -7.45 -16.30
CA GLU A 73 -29.32 -8.76 -15.78
C GLU A 73 -29.37 -8.65 -14.25
N LYS A 74 -30.60 -8.57 -13.77
CA LYS A 74 -31.02 -8.31 -12.40
C LYS A 74 -30.80 -9.53 -11.48
N GLU A 75 -29.92 -10.47 -11.84
CA GLU A 75 -29.83 -11.79 -11.20
C GLU A 75 -28.48 -12.11 -10.54
N VAL A 76 -27.42 -11.32 -10.76
CA VAL A 76 -26.07 -11.69 -10.26
C VAL A 76 -25.87 -11.41 -8.76
N ILE A 77 -26.77 -10.68 -8.09
CA ILE A 77 -26.61 -10.34 -6.67
C ILE A 77 -27.14 -11.44 -5.73
N ASP A 78 -27.93 -12.40 -6.22
CA ASP A 78 -28.50 -13.48 -5.37
C ASP A 78 -27.63 -14.76 -5.30
N VAL A 79 -26.49 -14.82 -6.01
CA VAL A 79 -25.62 -16.02 -6.04
C VAL A 79 -24.63 -16.07 -4.87
N ILE A 80 -24.34 -14.95 -4.20
CA ILE A 80 -23.37 -14.93 -3.08
C ILE A 80 -24.01 -15.40 -1.76
N THR A 81 -25.35 -15.33 -1.60
CA THR A 81 -26.02 -15.59 -0.32
C THR A 81 -26.79 -16.91 -0.23
N ASN A 82 -27.03 -17.61 -1.34
CA ASN A 82 -27.77 -18.87 -1.31
C ASN A 82 -26.96 -20.01 -1.94
N HIS A 83 -26.47 -20.93 -1.11
CA HIS A 83 -26.26 -22.32 -1.54
C HIS A 83 -27.63 -23.02 -1.54
N PRO A 84 -28.18 -23.48 -2.68
CA PRO A 84 -29.20 -24.51 -2.67
C PRO A 84 -28.52 -25.89 -2.52
N PRO A 85 -29.01 -26.76 -1.63
CA PRO A 85 -28.55 -28.14 -1.56
C PRO A 85 -29.28 -28.96 -2.63
N GLY A 86 -28.53 -29.69 -3.45
CA GLY A 86 -29.06 -30.73 -4.33
C GLY A 86 -29.64 -30.19 -5.64
N ASP A 87 -29.04 -30.58 -6.75
CA ASP A 87 -29.65 -31.62 -7.60
C ASP A 87 -28.64 -32.09 -8.64
N SER A 88 -28.46 -33.40 -8.66
CA SER A 88 -27.69 -34.16 -9.62
C SER A 88 -28.49 -34.35 -10.90
N GLU A 89 -27.98 -33.92 -12.07
CA GLU A 89 -27.99 -34.76 -13.29
C GLU A 89 -27.19 -34.18 -14.48
N SER A 90 -26.17 -34.95 -14.88
CA SER A 90 -25.92 -35.41 -16.26
C SER A 90 -25.92 -34.42 -17.45
N GLY A 91 -25.12 -33.35 -17.37
CA GLY A 91 -24.64 -32.64 -18.57
C GLY A 91 -23.26 -33.14 -19.03
N ARG A 92 -23.19 -34.12 -19.93
CA ARG A 92 -21.94 -34.45 -20.64
C ARG A 92 -21.52 -33.25 -21.48
N GLN A 93 -20.58 -32.45 -21.00
CA GLN A 93 -19.85 -31.50 -21.82
C GLN A 93 -18.39 -31.92 -21.90
N ASN A 94 -18.07 -32.46 -23.08
CA ASN A 94 -16.74 -32.77 -23.54
C ASN A 94 -16.07 -31.43 -23.91
N GLY A 95 -15.40 -30.81 -22.94
CA GLY A 95 -14.71 -29.55 -23.09
C GLY A 95 -13.40 -29.59 -22.33
N ASN A 96 -12.29 -29.60 -23.06
CA ASN A 96 -10.94 -29.47 -22.52
C ASN A 96 -10.72 -28.02 -22.04
N GLY A 97 -11.38 -27.64 -20.96
CA GLY A 97 -11.28 -26.32 -20.36
C GLY A 97 -11.42 -26.47 -18.85
N GLY A 98 -10.30 -26.40 -18.13
CA GLY A 98 -10.28 -26.54 -16.68
C GLY A 98 -11.36 -25.66 -16.03
N GLY A 99 -12.06 -26.22 -15.04
CA GLY A 99 -13.19 -25.57 -14.38
C GLY A 99 -12.85 -24.19 -13.80
N TYR A 100 -13.86 -23.47 -13.30
CA TYR A 100 -13.72 -22.12 -12.75
C TYR A 100 -12.45 -21.93 -11.87
N ALA A 101 -12.15 -22.91 -11.01
CA ALA A 101 -10.96 -22.93 -10.16
C ALA A 101 -9.63 -22.89 -10.96
N TYR A 102 -9.54 -23.57 -12.10
CA TYR A 102 -8.36 -23.55 -12.97
C TYR A 102 -8.20 -22.20 -13.65
N ARG A 103 -9.29 -21.58 -14.14
CA ARG A 103 -9.22 -20.24 -14.75
C ARG A 103 -8.82 -19.17 -13.74
N VAL A 104 -9.31 -19.26 -12.50
CA VAL A 104 -8.92 -18.37 -11.39
C VAL A 104 -7.43 -18.55 -11.05
N THR A 105 -6.93 -19.79 -11.01
CA THR A 105 -5.50 -20.07 -10.76
C THR A 105 -4.60 -19.52 -11.88
N VAL A 106 -5.02 -19.64 -13.14
CA VAL A 106 -4.25 -19.09 -14.28
C VAL A 106 -4.28 -17.56 -14.28
N ALA A 107 -5.42 -16.94 -13.93
CA ALA A 107 -5.57 -15.49 -13.92
C ALA A 107 -4.85 -14.80 -12.76
N LEU A 108 -4.83 -15.43 -11.57
CA LEU A 108 -4.15 -14.90 -10.38
C LEU A 108 -2.65 -15.27 -10.34
N GLY A 109 -2.22 -16.19 -11.20
CA GLY A 109 -0.86 -16.72 -11.18
C GLY A 109 -0.57 -17.54 -9.92
N SER A 110 0.70 -17.91 -9.77
CA SER A 110 1.16 -18.56 -8.54
C SER A 110 1.16 -17.57 -7.38
N ILE A 111 0.70 -18.00 -6.20
CA ILE A 111 0.79 -17.22 -4.96
C ILE A 111 2.24 -16.96 -4.53
N PHE A 112 3.19 -17.69 -5.13
CA PHE A 112 4.62 -17.59 -4.84
C PHE A 112 5.30 -16.56 -5.72
N MET A 113 6.15 -15.74 -5.10
CA MET A 113 6.84 -14.63 -5.74
C MET A 113 7.99 -15.07 -6.67
N GLY A 114 8.27 -16.37 -6.78
CA GLY A 114 9.39 -16.88 -7.59
C GLY A 114 10.78 -16.49 -7.07
N ILE A 115 10.87 -16.04 -5.80
CA ILE A 115 12.12 -15.72 -5.13
C ILE A 115 12.49 -16.84 -4.15
N THR A 116 13.78 -17.15 -4.05
CA THR A 116 14.29 -18.14 -3.11
C THR A 116 14.52 -17.52 -1.73
N CYS A 117 14.23 -18.28 -0.68
CA CYS A 117 14.54 -17.89 0.68
C CYS A 117 16.04 -17.84 0.92
N SER A 118 16.59 -16.71 1.38
CA SER A 118 18.02 -16.59 1.73
C SER A 118 18.45 -17.43 2.93
N VAL A 119 17.50 -17.84 3.79
CA VAL A 119 17.79 -18.60 5.02
C VAL A 119 17.69 -20.11 4.77
N CYS A 120 16.58 -20.59 4.21
CA CYS A 120 16.35 -22.03 4.01
C CYS A 120 16.41 -22.49 2.55
N GLY A 121 16.59 -21.59 1.58
CA GLY A 121 16.66 -21.94 0.16
C GLY A 121 15.32 -22.28 -0.51
N SER A 122 14.20 -22.30 0.23
CA SER A 122 12.88 -22.64 -0.32
C SER A 122 12.42 -21.66 -1.39
N ASP A 123 11.73 -22.15 -2.42
CA ASP A 123 11.02 -21.33 -3.43
C ASP A 123 9.63 -20.86 -2.96
N LYS A 124 9.17 -21.35 -1.80
CA LYS A 124 7.83 -21.11 -1.25
C LYS A 124 7.75 -19.78 -0.49
N VAL A 125 7.97 -18.68 -1.22
CA VAL A 125 7.87 -17.33 -0.66
C VAL A 125 6.62 -16.64 -1.17
N ILE A 126 5.70 -16.32 -0.26
CA ILE A 126 4.42 -15.65 -0.55
C ILE A 126 4.52 -14.15 -0.30
N ARG A 127 3.68 -13.36 -0.98
CA ARG A 127 3.63 -11.91 -0.79
C ARG A 127 2.88 -11.54 0.49
N ALA A 128 3.53 -10.80 1.39
CA ALA A 128 2.96 -10.22 2.61
C ALA A 128 3.14 -8.69 2.57
N GLY A 129 2.23 -8.00 1.86
CA GLY A 129 2.30 -6.56 1.65
C GLY A 129 3.44 -6.15 0.71
N ALA A 130 4.38 -5.34 1.22
CA ALA A 130 5.59 -4.94 0.50
C ALA A 130 6.71 -5.99 0.58
N CYS A 131 6.66 -6.89 1.56
CA CYS A 131 7.66 -7.92 1.77
C CYS A 131 7.18 -9.30 1.28
N GLY A 132 8.10 -10.24 1.15
CA GLY A 132 7.79 -11.66 0.98
C GLY A 132 8.05 -12.43 2.27
N VAL A 133 7.24 -13.44 2.58
CA VAL A 133 7.43 -14.34 3.73
C VAL A 133 7.57 -15.77 3.24
N CYS A 134 8.62 -16.45 3.69
CA CYS A 134 8.82 -17.87 3.43
C CYS A 134 7.83 -18.70 4.27
N THR A 135 7.06 -19.58 3.65
CA THR A 135 6.10 -20.45 4.36
C THR A 135 6.76 -21.62 5.08
N GLU A 136 8.02 -21.93 4.76
CA GLU A 136 8.76 -23.04 5.39
C GLU A 136 9.54 -22.61 6.64
N CYS A 137 10.25 -21.49 6.59
CA CYS A 137 11.07 -21.01 7.72
C CYS A 137 10.57 -19.71 8.37
N GLY A 138 9.53 -19.08 7.83
CA GLY A 138 8.94 -17.85 8.39
C GLY A 138 9.78 -16.58 8.16
N THR A 139 10.92 -16.66 7.47
CA THR A 139 11.77 -15.49 7.22
C THR A 139 11.07 -14.50 6.28
N SER A 140 10.99 -13.24 6.70
CA SER A 140 10.56 -12.13 5.86
C SER A 140 11.74 -11.55 5.07
N GLN A 141 11.52 -11.23 3.80
CA GLN A 141 12.54 -10.70 2.88
C GLN A 141 11.96 -9.55 2.06
N GLY A 142 12.80 -8.58 1.70
CA GLY A 142 12.40 -7.47 0.82
C GLY A 142 11.60 -6.36 1.51
N CYS A 143 11.76 -6.17 2.83
CA CYS A 143 11.26 -4.98 3.51
C CYS A 143 12.32 -3.86 3.42
N SER A 144 12.01 -2.76 2.72
CA SER A 144 12.76 -1.50 2.75
C SER A 144 12.15 -0.52 3.75
#